data_AF-A0A391P836-F1
#
_entry.id   AF-A0A391P836-F1
#
_cell.length_a   1.000
_cell.length_b   1.000
_cell.length_c   1.000
_cell.angle_alpha   90.00
_cell.angle_beta   90.00
_cell.angle_gamma   90.00
#
_symmetry.space_group_name_H-M   'P 1'
#
loop_
_entity.id
_entity.type
_entity.pdbx_description
1 polymer ?
#
loop_
_entity_poly.entity_id
_entity_poly.type
_entity_poly.pdbx_seq_one_letter_code
_entity_poly.pdbx_strand_id
1 'polypeptide(L)'
;MTMCRVTVLVPPTVRPFELAVFCEIFGVDRTAQGVPAFDFAVVAQRPDLPIATLGAMAMVVTGGGLDRLSRSDVVAVAPALTPAFGVDHSVRQALSRALSHGSTIVSVCSAAFTLAAAGILDGRSATTHWMYTNELARRYPGITVRPDVLYVDEDPVFTSAGTAAGIDLCLHIVRKRFGSVAANAIARGMVVAPHRSASQAQWVQAAVPTPPGADDIDALLSWAITHLHGDLSVAAMARRTFRSERSLTRRFREATGTTPYAWVLDQRIRRAQHLLEERPDLTIDQITRHVGLKSAGVLREHFARRVGCTPSAYRVRHANTSRRGPSAPPSARERD
;
A
#
# COMPACT_ATOMS: atom_id res chain seq x y z
N MET A 1 -13.64 11.94 -26.58
CA MET A 1 -12.78 10.84 -26.12
C MET A 1 -13.68 9.75 -25.57
N THR A 2 -13.46 8.50 -25.96
CA THR A 2 -14.21 7.35 -25.43
C THR A 2 -13.91 7.19 -23.94
N MET A 3 -14.94 7.00 -23.12
CA MET A 3 -14.82 6.84 -21.67
C MET A 3 -14.07 5.53 -21.35
N CYS A 4 -13.08 5.59 -20.45
CA CYS A 4 -12.31 4.40 -20.07
C CYS A 4 -13.17 3.46 -19.24
N ARG A 5 -13.33 2.22 -19.68
CA ARG A 5 -14.14 1.19 -19.03
C ARG A 5 -13.30 0.40 -18.03
N VAL A 6 -13.73 0.42 -16.77
CA VAL A 6 -13.04 -0.25 -15.66
C VAL A 6 -14.02 -1.22 -15.01
N THR A 7 -13.72 -2.51 -15.07
CA THR A 7 -14.56 -3.55 -14.45
C THR A 7 -13.79 -4.27 -13.36
N VAL A 8 -14.37 -4.37 -12.17
CA VAL A 8 -13.82 -5.09 -11.02
C VAL A 8 -14.57 -6.40 -10.85
N LEU A 9 -13.86 -7.53 -11.00
CA LEU A 9 -14.38 -8.85 -10.68
C LEU A 9 -14.26 -9.11 -9.17
N VAL A 10 -15.40 -9.43 -8.55
CA VAL A 10 -15.48 -9.82 -7.14
C VAL A 10 -15.57 -11.35 -7.02
N PRO A 11 -14.72 -11.99 -6.19
CA PRO A 11 -14.84 -13.42 -5.90
C PRO A 11 -16.04 -13.75 -5.01
N PRO A 12 -16.36 -15.04 -4.78
CA PRO A 12 -17.45 -15.45 -3.87
C PRO A 12 -17.31 -14.96 -2.42
N THR A 13 -16.11 -14.54 -2.02
CA THR A 13 -15.87 -13.76 -0.80
C THR A 13 -14.96 -12.59 -1.16
N VAL A 14 -15.00 -11.48 -0.40
CA VAL A 14 -14.15 -10.32 -0.71
C VAL A 14 -13.71 -9.56 0.52
N ARG A 15 -12.50 -8.99 0.46
CA ARG A 15 -12.01 -8.01 1.44
C ARG A 15 -12.58 -6.63 1.13
N PRO A 16 -13.44 -6.06 2.00
CA PRO A 16 -14.21 -4.87 1.66
C PRO A 16 -13.34 -3.64 1.42
N PHE A 17 -12.27 -3.44 2.21
CA PHE A 17 -11.35 -2.33 2.03
C PHE A 17 -10.68 -2.34 0.66
N GLU A 18 -10.21 -3.50 0.21
CA GLU A 18 -9.46 -3.60 -1.05
C GLU A 18 -10.37 -3.48 -2.27
N LEU A 19 -11.62 -3.95 -2.17
CA LEU A 19 -12.65 -3.62 -3.14
C LEU A 19 -12.94 -2.11 -3.18
N ALA A 20 -13.09 -1.49 -2.01
CA ALA A 20 -13.40 -0.07 -1.89
C ALA A 20 -12.31 0.83 -2.52
N VAL A 21 -11.05 0.40 -2.55
CA VAL A 21 -9.97 1.12 -3.26
C VAL A 21 -10.31 1.32 -4.74
N PHE A 22 -10.82 0.29 -5.42
CA PHE A 22 -11.22 0.42 -6.82
C PHE A 22 -12.45 1.34 -6.98
N CYS A 23 -13.44 1.18 -6.10
CA CYS A 23 -14.64 2.03 -6.09
C CYS A 23 -14.29 3.50 -5.87
N GLU A 24 -13.38 3.80 -4.95
CA GLU A 24 -12.98 5.17 -4.65
C GLU A 24 -12.22 5.78 -5.83
N ILE A 25 -11.27 5.06 -6.42
CA ILE A 25 -10.40 5.61 -7.48
C ILE A 25 -11.15 5.74 -8.81
N PHE A 26 -11.92 4.73 -9.21
CA PHE A 26 -12.55 4.66 -10.52
C PHE A 26 -14.05 4.93 -10.51
N GLY A 27 -14.74 4.68 -9.40
CA GLY A 27 -16.21 4.80 -9.31
C GLY A 27 -16.71 6.20 -8.93
N VAL A 28 -15.87 7.04 -8.33
CA VAL A 28 -16.25 8.42 -7.95
C VAL A 28 -15.96 9.38 -9.10
N ASP A 29 -16.98 10.09 -9.55
CA ASP A 29 -16.86 11.14 -10.56
C ASP A 29 -16.07 12.34 -10.02
N ARG A 30 -14.95 12.64 -10.68
CA ARG A 30 -14.06 13.78 -10.39
C ARG A 30 -13.82 14.65 -11.62
N THR A 31 -14.73 14.63 -12.60
CA THR A 31 -14.65 15.46 -13.82
C THR A 31 -14.53 16.96 -13.51
N ALA A 32 -15.23 17.44 -12.49
CA ALA A 32 -15.10 18.82 -12.00
C ALA A 32 -13.69 19.19 -11.49
N GLN A 33 -12.85 18.19 -11.18
CA GLN A 33 -11.46 18.35 -10.74
C GLN A 33 -10.44 18.09 -11.86
N GLY A 34 -10.91 17.95 -13.12
CA GLY A 34 -10.06 17.67 -14.29
C GLY A 34 -9.65 16.21 -14.43
N VAL A 35 -10.28 15.29 -13.70
CA VAL A 35 -10.05 13.85 -13.81
C VAL A 35 -10.98 13.28 -14.91
N PRO A 36 -10.51 12.41 -15.81
CA PRO A 36 -11.39 11.74 -16.77
C PRO A 36 -12.51 10.94 -16.10
N ALA A 37 -13.69 10.92 -16.72
CA ALA A 37 -14.76 10.01 -16.31
C ALA A 37 -14.39 8.55 -16.62
N PHE A 38 -14.86 7.62 -15.78
CA PHE A 38 -14.71 6.19 -15.97
C PHE A 38 -16.09 5.54 -16.12
N ASP A 39 -16.20 4.58 -17.04
CA ASP A 39 -17.32 3.63 -17.03
C ASP A 39 -16.96 2.50 -16.06
N PHE A 40 -17.29 2.72 -14.80
CA PHE A 40 -16.93 1.82 -13.70
C PHE A 40 -18.05 0.84 -13.38
N ALA A 41 -17.70 -0.44 -13.22
CA ALA A 41 -18.62 -1.43 -12.68
C ALA A 41 -17.91 -2.48 -11.82
N VAL A 42 -18.67 -2.99 -10.86
CA VAL A 42 -18.31 -4.16 -10.06
C VAL A 42 -19.17 -5.31 -10.56
N VAL A 43 -18.55 -6.44 -10.91
CA VAL A 43 -19.24 -7.64 -11.41
C VAL A 43 -18.91 -8.84 -10.55
N ALA A 44 -19.80 -9.82 -10.55
CA ALA A 44 -19.62 -11.10 -9.87
C ALA A 44 -19.86 -12.24 -10.84
N GLN A 45 -19.27 -13.40 -10.58
CA GLN A 45 -19.57 -14.61 -11.35
C GLN A 45 -21.04 -15.02 -11.23
N ARG A 46 -21.63 -14.81 -10.05
CA ARG A 46 -23.05 -15.00 -9.77
C ARG A 46 -23.60 -13.67 -9.27
N PRO A 47 -24.09 -12.79 -10.18
CA PRO A 47 -24.69 -11.53 -9.77
C PRO A 47 -25.94 -11.77 -8.91
N ASP A 48 -26.35 -10.74 -8.17
CA ASP A 48 -27.56 -10.72 -7.33
C ASP A 48 -27.56 -11.70 -6.13
N LEU A 49 -26.51 -12.50 -5.97
CA LEU A 49 -26.31 -13.33 -4.78
C LEU A 49 -25.46 -12.59 -3.72
N PRO A 50 -25.75 -12.78 -2.41
CA PRO A 50 -24.92 -12.24 -1.35
C PRO A 50 -23.47 -12.78 -1.40
N ILE A 51 -22.51 -11.86 -1.37
CA ILE A 51 -21.08 -12.12 -1.28
C ILE A 51 -20.64 -11.85 0.16
N ALA A 52 -20.00 -12.85 0.79
CA ALA A 52 -19.53 -12.73 2.15
C ALA A 52 -18.29 -11.82 2.24
N THR A 53 -18.25 -10.98 3.27
CA THR A 53 -17.14 -10.05 3.54
C THR A 53 -16.64 -10.19 4.98
N LEU A 54 -15.49 -9.58 5.28
CA LEU A 54 -14.93 -9.57 6.63
C LEU A 54 -15.83 -8.74 7.57
N GLY A 55 -16.02 -9.21 8.80
CA GLY A 55 -16.79 -8.47 9.82
C GLY A 55 -18.29 -8.77 9.85
N ALA A 56 -18.69 -9.98 9.45
CA ALA A 56 -20.10 -10.42 9.46
C ALA A 56 -21.04 -9.53 8.61
N MET A 57 -20.53 -9.02 7.50
CA MET A 57 -21.29 -8.25 6.51
C MET A 57 -21.38 -9.03 5.20
N ALA A 58 -22.48 -8.82 4.46
CA ALA A 58 -22.65 -9.31 3.11
C ALA A 58 -22.92 -8.14 2.16
N MET A 59 -22.56 -8.30 0.89
CA MET A 59 -22.86 -7.34 -0.17
C MET A 59 -23.50 -8.03 -1.37
N VAL A 60 -24.34 -7.31 -2.11
CA VAL A 60 -24.92 -7.78 -3.37
C VAL A 60 -24.31 -6.95 -4.50
N VAL A 61 -23.80 -7.63 -5.51
CA VAL A 61 -23.22 -6.99 -6.70
C VAL A 61 -24.24 -7.00 -7.83
N THR A 62 -24.59 -5.80 -8.30
CA THR A 62 -25.64 -5.57 -9.31
C THR A 62 -25.08 -5.05 -10.65
N GLY A 63 -23.75 -4.91 -10.78
CA GLY A 63 -23.13 -4.38 -12.00
C GLY A 63 -23.01 -5.39 -13.16
N GLY A 64 -23.58 -6.59 -12.99
CA GLY A 64 -23.67 -7.64 -14.00
C GLY A 64 -22.69 -8.80 -13.80
N GLY A 65 -22.53 -9.58 -14.87
CA GLY A 65 -21.72 -10.80 -14.89
C GLY A 65 -20.38 -10.67 -15.63
N LEU A 66 -19.77 -11.83 -15.90
CA LEU A 66 -18.43 -11.93 -16.48
C LEU A 66 -18.29 -11.36 -17.90
N ASP A 67 -19.39 -11.24 -18.66
CA ASP A 67 -19.38 -10.75 -20.04
C ASP A 67 -18.87 -9.31 -20.18
N ARG A 68 -18.95 -8.52 -19.10
CA ARG A 68 -18.44 -7.14 -19.09
C ARG A 68 -16.91 -7.08 -19.16
N LEU A 69 -16.21 -8.13 -18.70
CA LEU A 69 -14.75 -8.15 -18.61
C LEU A 69 -14.10 -8.03 -20.00
N SER A 70 -14.63 -8.70 -21.02
CA SER A 70 -14.08 -8.66 -22.39
C SER A 70 -14.24 -7.31 -23.09
N ARG A 71 -15.10 -6.44 -22.55
CA ARG A 71 -15.40 -5.11 -23.09
C ARG A 71 -14.74 -4.00 -22.27
N SER A 72 -13.86 -4.33 -21.33
CA SER A 72 -13.27 -3.34 -20.43
C SER A 72 -11.87 -2.96 -20.89
N ASP A 73 -11.47 -1.71 -20.65
CA ASP A 73 -10.10 -1.28 -20.94
C ASP A 73 -9.17 -1.65 -19.75
N VAL A 74 -9.72 -1.72 -18.54
CA VAL A 74 -9.08 -2.26 -17.33
C VAL A 74 -9.98 -3.30 -16.69
N VAL A 75 -9.43 -4.47 -16.40
CA VAL A 75 -10.07 -5.52 -15.58
C VAL A 75 -9.28 -5.69 -14.30
N ALA A 76 -9.90 -5.41 -13.17
CA ALA A 76 -9.32 -5.62 -11.85
C ALA A 76 -9.95 -6.83 -11.16
N VAL A 77 -9.16 -7.60 -10.43
CA VAL A 77 -9.65 -8.71 -9.58
C VAL A 77 -9.49 -8.31 -8.13
N ALA A 78 -10.61 -8.26 -7.40
CA ALA A 78 -10.62 -7.99 -5.97
C ALA A 78 -10.16 -9.22 -5.18
N PRO A 79 -9.45 -9.05 -4.05
CA PRO A 79 -8.97 -10.16 -3.25
C PRO A 79 -10.10 -10.79 -2.43
N ALA A 80 -10.11 -12.13 -2.41
CA ALA A 80 -10.94 -12.92 -1.52
C ALA A 80 -10.42 -12.86 -0.07
N LEU A 81 -11.25 -13.31 0.88
CA LEU A 81 -10.86 -13.35 2.30
C LEU A 81 -9.62 -14.24 2.51
N THR A 82 -9.54 -15.33 1.76
CA THR A 82 -8.41 -16.25 1.68
C THR A 82 -7.94 -16.39 0.22
N PRO A 83 -6.65 -16.71 -0.03
CA PRO A 83 -6.17 -16.99 -1.37
C PRO A 83 -6.94 -18.12 -2.06
N ALA A 84 -7.35 -17.91 -3.30
CA ALA A 84 -8.02 -18.92 -4.11
C ALA A 84 -6.98 -19.72 -4.89
N PHE A 85 -6.84 -21.02 -4.58
CA PHE A 85 -5.86 -21.91 -5.24
C PHE A 85 -6.38 -22.57 -6.53
N GLY A 86 -7.59 -22.20 -6.92
CA GLY A 86 -8.23 -22.60 -8.16
C GLY A 86 -9.13 -21.46 -8.63
N VAL A 87 -9.53 -21.52 -9.89
CA VAL A 87 -10.44 -20.55 -10.49
C VAL A 87 -11.43 -21.28 -11.37
N ASP A 88 -12.70 -20.90 -11.30
CA ASP A 88 -13.74 -21.46 -12.14
C ASP A 88 -13.42 -21.26 -13.62
N HIS A 89 -13.78 -22.24 -14.45
CA HIS A 89 -13.47 -22.22 -15.88
C HIS A 89 -14.04 -20.98 -16.57
N SER A 90 -15.25 -20.54 -16.19
CA SER A 90 -15.88 -19.34 -16.72
C SER A 90 -15.10 -18.07 -16.39
N VAL A 91 -14.59 -17.94 -15.16
CA VAL A 91 -13.75 -16.81 -14.73
C VAL A 91 -12.42 -16.82 -15.48
N ARG A 92 -11.75 -17.98 -15.58
CA ARG A 92 -10.52 -18.13 -16.37
C ARG A 92 -10.73 -17.68 -17.81
N GLN A 93 -11.79 -18.17 -18.45
CA GLN A 93 -12.10 -17.85 -19.84
C GLN A 93 -12.41 -16.36 -20.02
N ALA A 94 -13.14 -15.75 -19.09
CA ALA A 94 -13.47 -14.33 -19.15
C ALA A 94 -12.23 -13.43 -19.01
N LEU A 95 -11.33 -13.74 -18.06
CA LEU A 95 -10.07 -13.00 -17.89
C LEU A 95 -9.13 -13.19 -19.09
N SER A 96 -9.02 -14.41 -19.61
CA SER A 96 -8.22 -14.69 -20.81
C SER A 96 -8.75 -13.94 -22.04
N ARG A 97 -10.08 -13.91 -22.25
CA ARG A 97 -10.71 -13.11 -23.32
C ARG A 97 -10.42 -11.62 -23.16
N ALA A 98 -10.59 -11.07 -21.96
CA ALA A 98 -10.28 -9.67 -21.68
C ALA A 98 -8.84 -9.32 -22.06
N LEU A 99 -7.88 -10.14 -21.63
CA LEU A 99 -6.47 -9.98 -21.97
C LEU A 99 -6.23 -10.05 -23.48
N SER A 100 -6.83 -11.02 -24.19
CA SER A 100 -6.71 -11.12 -25.66
C SER A 100 -7.31 -9.95 -26.43
N HIS A 101 -8.30 -9.26 -25.84
CA HIS A 101 -8.89 -8.04 -26.39
C HIS A 101 -8.12 -6.76 -26.01
N GLY A 102 -6.95 -6.88 -25.38
CA GLY A 102 -6.09 -5.76 -25.04
C GLY A 102 -6.41 -5.08 -23.70
N SER A 103 -7.20 -5.72 -22.83
CA SER A 103 -7.45 -5.19 -21.49
C SER A 103 -6.18 -5.19 -20.65
N THR A 104 -5.97 -4.14 -19.86
CA THR A 104 -5.02 -4.19 -18.75
C THR A 104 -5.62 -5.03 -17.62
N ILE A 105 -4.90 -6.06 -17.17
CA ILE A 105 -5.34 -6.94 -16.07
C ILE A 105 -4.64 -6.55 -14.77
N VAL A 106 -5.41 -6.37 -13.70
CA VAL A 106 -4.92 -5.88 -12.41
C VAL A 106 -5.31 -6.85 -11.31
N SER A 107 -4.39 -7.16 -10.40
CA SER A 107 -4.70 -7.84 -9.15
C SER A 107 -4.13 -7.10 -7.94
N VAL A 108 -4.82 -7.23 -6.83
CA VAL A 108 -4.43 -6.66 -5.55
C VAL A 108 -4.41 -7.79 -4.52
N CYS A 109 -3.36 -7.86 -3.69
CA CYS A 109 -3.24 -8.81 -2.59
C CYS A 109 -3.35 -10.27 -3.08
N SER A 110 -4.20 -11.06 -2.43
CA SER A 110 -4.43 -12.48 -2.71
C SER A 110 -5.07 -12.73 -4.08
N ALA A 111 -5.58 -11.70 -4.79
CA ALA A 111 -6.11 -11.86 -6.15
C ALA A 111 -5.03 -12.29 -7.16
N ALA A 112 -3.74 -12.12 -6.85
CA ALA A 112 -2.64 -12.67 -7.64
C ALA A 112 -2.76 -14.19 -7.82
N PHE A 113 -3.29 -14.92 -6.83
CA PHE A 113 -3.52 -16.36 -6.95
C PHE A 113 -4.61 -16.71 -7.96
N THR A 114 -5.64 -15.86 -8.10
CA THR A 114 -6.66 -16.02 -9.14
C THR A 114 -6.06 -15.85 -10.54
N LEU A 115 -5.19 -14.84 -10.73
CA LEU A 115 -4.49 -14.65 -11.99
C LEU A 115 -3.50 -15.79 -12.28
N ALA A 116 -2.77 -16.27 -11.28
CA ALA A 116 -1.89 -17.44 -11.39
C ALA A 116 -2.67 -18.70 -11.78
N ALA A 117 -3.78 -19.00 -11.09
CA ALA A 117 -4.65 -20.14 -11.40
C ALA A 117 -5.33 -20.04 -12.78
N ALA A 118 -5.43 -18.83 -13.33
CA ALA A 118 -5.92 -18.57 -14.68
C ALA A 118 -4.82 -18.68 -15.76
N GLY A 119 -3.55 -18.87 -15.38
CA GLY A 119 -2.40 -18.89 -16.29
C GLY A 119 -1.96 -17.51 -16.79
N ILE A 120 -2.49 -16.43 -16.22
CA ILE A 120 -2.22 -15.06 -16.70
C ILE A 120 -0.82 -14.59 -16.27
N LEU A 121 -0.31 -15.14 -15.17
CA LEU A 121 1.00 -14.78 -14.62
C LEU A 121 2.13 -15.70 -15.10
N ASP A 122 1.85 -16.70 -15.93
CA ASP A 122 2.86 -17.67 -16.38
C ASP A 122 3.99 -16.96 -17.13
N GLY A 123 5.23 -17.14 -16.66
CA GLY A 123 6.42 -16.51 -17.23
C GLY A 123 6.61 -15.03 -16.87
N ARG A 124 5.79 -14.47 -15.97
CA ARG A 124 5.82 -13.05 -15.59
C ARG A 124 6.39 -12.82 -14.20
N SER A 125 6.85 -11.61 -13.94
CA SER A 125 7.07 -11.11 -12.59
C SER A 125 5.74 -10.68 -11.96
N ALA A 126 5.57 -10.98 -10.68
CA ALA A 126 4.37 -10.59 -9.95
C ALA A 126 4.69 -10.38 -8.47
N THR A 127 3.84 -9.63 -7.78
CA THR A 127 3.83 -9.57 -6.32
C THR A 127 2.44 -9.88 -5.77
N THR A 128 2.39 -10.18 -4.49
CA THR A 128 1.18 -10.35 -3.69
C THR A 128 1.48 -9.86 -2.28
N HIS A 129 0.53 -9.98 -1.36
CA HIS A 129 0.77 -9.65 0.04
C HIS A 129 1.93 -10.47 0.60
N TRP A 130 2.85 -9.84 1.32
CA TRP A 130 4.10 -10.46 1.83
C TRP A 130 3.88 -11.80 2.55
N MET A 131 2.77 -11.94 3.28
CA MET A 131 2.38 -13.20 3.94
C MET A 131 2.20 -14.38 2.98
N TYR A 132 1.95 -14.12 1.70
CA TYR A 132 1.60 -15.11 0.69
C TYR A 132 2.62 -15.23 -0.46
N THR A 133 3.70 -14.45 -0.45
CA THR A 133 4.70 -14.45 -1.55
C THR A 133 5.40 -15.81 -1.69
N ASN A 134 5.84 -16.40 -0.58
CA ASN A 134 6.42 -17.75 -0.56
C ASN A 134 5.43 -18.82 -1.06
N GLU A 135 4.15 -18.69 -0.69
CA GLU A 135 3.11 -19.63 -1.11
C GLU A 135 2.81 -19.52 -2.60
N LEU A 136 2.80 -18.31 -3.14
CA LEU A 136 2.61 -18.06 -4.57
C LEU A 136 3.77 -18.68 -5.38
N ALA A 137 5.01 -18.42 -4.96
CA ALA A 137 6.22 -18.94 -5.62
C ALA A 137 6.27 -20.47 -5.60
N ARG A 138 5.90 -21.08 -4.46
CA ARG A 138 5.88 -22.54 -4.29
C ARG A 138 4.87 -23.22 -5.22
N ARG A 139 3.67 -22.64 -5.37
CA ARG A 139 2.58 -23.25 -6.16
C ARG A 139 2.72 -23.01 -7.65
N TYR A 140 3.29 -21.87 -8.04
CA TYR A 140 3.38 -21.44 -9.43
C TYR A 140 4.83 -21.09 -9.75
N PRO A 141 5.70 -22.09 -9.94
CA PRO A 141 7.15 -21.89 -10.12
C PRO A 141 7.51 -21.14 -11.42
N GLY A 142 6.57 -21.03 -12.37
CA GLY A 142 6.74 -20.21 -13.57
C GLY A 142 6.60 -18.70 -13.35
N ILE A 143 6.27 -18.25 -12.13
CA ILE A 143 6.11 -16.83 -11.77
C ILE A 143 7.38 -16.35 -11.06
N THR A 144 7.94 -15.22 -11.51
CA THR A 144 9.01 -14.53 -10.78
C THR A 144 8.40 -13.68 -9.66
N VAL A 145 8.24 -14.25 -8.47
CA VAL A 145 7.63 -13.54 -7.35
C VAL A 145 8.58 -12.52 -6.74
N ARG A 146 8.13 -11.25 -6.66
CA ARG A 146 8.84 -10.10 -6.09
C ARG A 146 8.27 -9.75 -4.72
N PRO A 147 8.85 -10.22 -3.60
CA PRO A 147 8.30 -10.02 -2.26
C PRO A 147 8.55 -8.62 -1.67
N ASP A 148 9.46 -7.87 -2.27
CA ASP A 148 10.09 -6.65 -1.78
C ASP A 148 9.58 -5.37 -2.45
N VAL A 149 8.41 -5.43 -3.11
CA VAL A 149 7.84 -4.32 -3.88
C VAL A 149 6.36 -4.12 -3.54
N LEU A 150 5.86 -2.88 -3.56
CA LEU A 150 4.43 -2.60 -3.38
C LEU A 150 3.60 -3.12 -4.54
N TYR A 151 4.11 -2.98 -5.76
CA TYR A 151 3.46 -3.46 -6.97
C TYR A 151 4.48 -3.78 -8.06
N VAL A 152 4.06 -4.60 -9.01
CA VAL A 152 4.78 -4.91 -10.25
C VAL A 152 3.94 -4.40 -11.41
N ASP A 153 4.55 -3.58 -12.27
CA ASP A 153 4.04 -3.18 -13.59
C ASP A 153 4.74 -4.06 -14.62
N GLU A 154 4.02 -5.04 -15.16
CA GLU A 154 4.46 -5.87 -16.28
C GLU A 154 3.39 -5.87 -17.37
N ASP A 155 3.14 -4.66 -17.88
CA ASP A 155 2.14 -4.36 -18.91
C ASP A 155 2.00 -5.50 -19.94
N PRO A 156 0.78 -6.00 -20.19
CA PRO A 156 -0.52 -5.48 -19.74
C PRO A 156 -0.99 -5.99 -18.36
N VAL A 157 -0.14 -6.63 -17.55
CA VAL A 157 -0.54 -7.25 -16.28
C VAL A 157 0.12 -6.55 -15.09
N PHE A 158 -0.68 -6.22 -14.08
CA PHE A 158 -0.27 -5.46 -12.90
C PHE A 158 -0.67 -6.20 -11.62
N THR A 159 0.23 -6.27 -10.65
CA THR A 159 -0.01 -6.95 -9.37
C THR A 159 0.48 -6.12 -8.20
N SER A 160 -0.17 -6.20 -7.02
CA SER A 160 0.24 -5.46 -5.82
C SER A 160 0.09 -6.24 -4.52
N ALA A 161 0.78 -5.77 -3.49
CA ALA A 161 0.78 -6.30 -2.13
C ALA A 161 -0.60 -6.33 -1.45
N GLY A 162 -1.54 -5.46 -1.85
CA GLY A 162 -2.77 -5.27 -1.11
C GLY A 162 -2.81 -4.07 -0.18
N THR A 163 -3.97 -3.88 0.45
CA THR A 163 -4.28 -2.79 1.38
C THR A 163 -3.87 -1.43 0.78
N ALA A 164 -2.94 -0.70 1.39
CA ALA A 164 -2.51 0.60 0.90
C ALA A 164 -1.78 0.51 -0.46
N ALA A 165 -1.09 -0.60 -0.75
CA ALA A 165 -0.41 -0.78 -2.03
C ALA A 165 -1.37 -0.90 -3.22
N GLY A 166 -2.63 -1.29 -2.97
CA GLY A 166 -3.68 -1.25 -3.99
C GLY A 166 -3.98 0.17 -4.47
N ILE A 167 -3.95 1.14 -3.54
CA ILE A 167 -4.09 2.57 -3.86
C ILE A 167 -2.92 3.01 -4.73
N ASP A 168 -1.70 2.65 -4.33
CA ASP A 168 -0.47 2.99 -5.04
C ASP A 168 -0.47 2.46 -6.49
N LEU A 169 -0.87 1.19 -6.69
CA LEU A 169 -0.98 0.59 -8.03
C LEU A 169 -2.07 1.24 -8.88
N CYS A 170 -3.24 1.51 -8.32
CA CYS A 170 -4.34 2.12 -9.07
C CYS A 170 -3.98 3.56 -9.49
N LEU A 171 -3.37 4.35 -8.60
CA LEU A 171 -2.86 5.68 -8.94
C LEU A 171 -1.74 5.62 -9.98
N HIS A 172 -0.89 4.59 -9.96
CA HIS A 172 0.12 4.36 -11.00
C HIS A 172 -0.54 4.09 -12.37
N ILE A 173 -1.58 3.26 -12.43
CA ILE A 173 -2.33 2.99 -13.67
C ILE A 173 -2.98 4.28 -14.20
N VAL A 174 -3.63 5.06 -13.33
CA VAL A 174 -4.20 6.35 -13.72
C VAL A 174 -3.12 7.28 -14.26
N ARG A 175 -1.96 7.34 -13.61
CA ARG A 175 -0.83 8.17 -14.05
C ARG A 175 -0.31 7.74 -15.43
N LYS A 176 -0.15 6.43 -15.65
CA LYS A 176 0.33 5.87 -16.92
C LYS A 176 -0.63 6.17 -18.08
N ARG A 177 -1.94 6.15 -17.83
CA ARG A 177 -2.98 6.35 -18.86
C ARG A 177 -3.42 7.81 -19.07
N PHE A 178 -3.49 8.60 -18.00
CA PHE A 178 -4.11 9.94 -18.01
C PHE A 178 -3.20 11.04 -17.47
N GLY A 179 -1.95 10.70 -17.16
CA GLY A 179 -0.93 11.64 -16.69
C GLY A 179 -0.98 11.92 -15.19
N SER A 180 0.06 12.60 -14.71
CA SER A 180 0.28 12.89 -13.28
C SER A 180 -0.75 13.85 -12.69
N VAL A 181 -1.32 14.75 -13.50
CA VAL A 181 -2.33 15.72 -13.03
C VAL A 181 -3.59 15.01 -12.53
N ALA A 182 -4.13 14.08 -13.31
CA ALA A 182 -5.31 13.30 -12.94
C ALA A 182 -5.05 12.41 -11.71
N ALA A 183 -3.93 11.69 -11.70
CA ALA A 183 -3.55 10.85 -10.55
C ALA A 183 -3.38 11.66 -9.26
N ASN A 184 -2.74 12.83 -9.34
CA ASN A 184 -2.56 13.71 -8.17
C ASN A 184 -3.89 14.33 -7.70
N ALA A 185 -4.84 14.60 -8.60
CA ALA A 185 -6.16 15.08 -8.23
C ALA A 185 -6.94 14.03 -7.42
N ILE A 186 -6.96 12.78 -7.89
CA ILE A 186 -7.56 11.66 -7.15
C ILE A 186 -6.88 11.49 -5.79
N ALA A 187 -5.53 11.44 -5.75
CA ALA A 187 -4.79 11.26 -4.50
C ALA A 187 -5.08 12.36 -3.46
N ARG A 188 -5.19 13.63 -3.89
CA ARG A 188 -5.58 14.74 -3.02
C ARG A 188 -6.99 14.58 -2.47
N GLY A 189 -7.96 14.19 -3.32
CA GLY A 189 -9.34 13.96 -2.89
C GLY A 189 -9.45 12.84 -1.86
N MET A 190 -8.62 11.80 -1.99
CA MET A 190 -8.54 10.68 -1.04
C MET A 190 -7.70 10.97 0.20
N VAL A 191 -7.04 12.13 0.28
CA VAL A 191 -6.11 12.50 1.37
C VAL A 191 -4.98 11.48 1.55
N VAL A 192 -4.45 10.95 0.43
CA VAL A 192 -3.31 10.02 0.42
C VAL A 192 -2.07 10.67 -0.20
N ALA A 193 -0.90 10.09 0.07
CA ALA A 193 0.33 10.54 -0.56
C ALA A 193 0.20 10.44 -2.10
N PRO A 194 0.64 11.46 -2.86
CA PRO A 194 0.48 11.47 -4.32
C PRO A 194 1.31 10.42 -5.04
N HIS A 195 2.34 9.87 -4.37
CA HIS A 195 3.16 8.80 -4.90
C HIS A 195 3.90 8.03 -3.80
N ARG A 196 3.82 6.70 -3.86
CA ARG A 196 4.79 5.77 -3.30
C ARG A 196 5.32 4.91 -4.45
N SER A 197 6.64 4.74 -4.53
CA SER A 197 7.26 4.04 -5.66
C SER A 197 6.99 2.53 -5.58
N ALA A 198 7.03 1.87 -6.74
CA ALA A 198 6.94 0.41 -6.83
C ALA A 198 8.00 -0.28 -5.98
N SER A 199 9.23 0.27 -5.97
CA SER A 199 10.41 -0.24 -5.25
C SER A 199 10.30 -0.13 -3.72
N GLN A 200 9.29 0.55 -3.19
CA GLN A 200 9.10 0.60 -1.76
C GLN A 200 8.78 -0.81 -1.23
N ALA A 201 9.55 -1.26 -0.24
CA ALA A 201 9.33 -2.55 0.37
C ALA A 201 7.96 -2.61 1.08
N GLN A 202 7.30 -3.75 0.97
CA GLN A 202 6.24 -4.13 1.90
C GLN A 202 6.86 -4.26 3.31
N TRP A 203 6.07 -4.11 4.37
CA TRP A 203 6.56 -4.42 5.72
C TRP A 203 6.93 -5.92 5.79
N VAL A 204 8.22 -6.23 5.58
CA VAL A 204 8.82 -7.55 5.75
C VAL A 204 9.60 -7.51 7.06
N GLN A 205 9.25 -8.36 8.02
CA GLN A 205 10.08 -8.56 9.21
C GLN A 205 11.47 -9.01 8.72
N ALA A 206 12.47 -8.16 8.93
CA ALA A 206 13.70 -8.09 8.15
C ALA A 206 14.37 -9.45 7.91
N ALA A 207 14.40 -9.88 6.64
CA ALA A 207 15.51 -10.68 6.16
C ALA A 207 16.68 -9.72 5.91
N VAL A 208 17.85 -10.09 6.43
CA VAL A 208 19.11 -9.32 6.44
C VAL A 208 19.41 -8.74 5.04
N PRO A 209 19.74 -7.43 4.90
CA PRO A 209 20.00 -6.83 3.59
C PRO A 209 21.25 -7.40 2.92
N THR A 210 21.10 -7.78 1.65
CA THR A 210 22.18 -7.95 0.67
C THR A 210 22.92 -6.61 0.47
N PRO A 211 24.24 -6.58 0.18
CA PRO A 211 24.96 -5.32 -0.04
C PRO A 211 24.45 -4.61 -1.29
N PRO A 212 24.07 -3.32 -1.25
CA PRO A 212 23.58 -2.59 -2.41
C PRO A 212 24.71 -2.21 -3.37
N GLY A 213 24.43 -2.23 -4.67
CA GLY A 213 25.19 -1.49 -5.68
C GLY A 213 25.07 0.03 -5.46
N ALA A 214 26.06 0.78 -5.96
CA ALA A 214 26.30 2.20 -5.67
C ALA A 214 25.18 3.20 -6.08
N ASP A 215 24.07 2.74 -6.67
CA ASP A 215 23.02 3.60 -7.22
C ASP A 215 21.68 3.61 -6.46
N ASP A 216 21.52 2.79 -5.41
CA ASP A 216 20.23 2.59 -4.76
C ASP A 216 19.95 3.56 -3.59
N ILE A 217 19.12 4.57 -3.84
CA ILE A 217 18.62 5.51 -2.81
C ILE A 217 17.70 4.81 -1.80
N ASP A 218 16.98 3.77 -2.20
CA ASP A 218 16.02 3.05 -1.35
C ASP A 218 16.75 2.17 -0.33
N ALA A 219 17.85 1.55 -0.72
CA ALA A 219 18.75 0.88 0.20
C ALA A 219 19.37 1.83 1.24
N LEU A 220 19.73 3.06 0.83
CA LEU A 220 20.21 4.08 1.77
C LEU A 220 19.13 4.46 2.77
N LEU A 221 17.88 4.68 2.33
CA LEU A 221 16.75 5.01 3.21
C LEU A 221 16.47 3.86 4.20
N SER A 222 16.46 2.62 3.72
CA SER A 222 16.25 1.43 4.55
C SER A 222 17.34 1.26 5.61
N TRP A 223 18.60 1.48 5.22
CA TRP A 223 19.70 1.51 6.17
C TRP A 223 19.56 2.64 7.19
N ALA A 224 19.18 3.84 6.77
CA ALA A 224 19.03 4.99 7.67
C ALA A 224 17.95 4.76 8.73
N ILE A 225 16.84 4.09 8.39
CA ILE A 225 15.76 3.72 9.35
C ILE A 225 16.27 2.78 10.44
N THR A 226 17.18 1.85 10.10
CA THR A 226 17.77 0.93 11.07
C THR A 226 18.92 1.56 11.88
N HIS A 227 19.43 2.71 11.44
CA HIS A 227 20.59 3.40 12.03
C HIS A 227 20.27 4.83 12.51
N LEU A 228 19.02 5.09 12.91
CA LEU A 228 18.57 6.43 13.32
C LEU A 228 19.38 7.04 14.47
N HIS A 229 19.98 6.21 15.32
CA HIS A 229 20.84 6.61 16.43
C HIS A 229 22.21 7.18 15.98
N GLY A 230 22.67 6.85 14.77
CA GLY A 230 23.99 7.20 14.26
C GLY A 230 24.08 8.56 13.56
N ASP A 231 25.25 8.83 12.98
CA ASP A 231 25.48 10.00 12.12
C ASP A 231 24.79 9.79 10.75
N LEU A 232 23.67 10.49 10.57
CA LEU A 232 22.92 10.55 9.31
C LEU A 232 23.02 11.95 8.68
N SER A 233 24.20 12.60 8.80
CA SER A 233 24.52 13.81 8.06
C SER A 233 24.53 13.54 6.54
N VAL A 234 24.30 14.59 5.75
CA VAL A 234 24.38 14.50 4.27
C VAL A 234 25.75 13.98 3.85
N ALA A 235 26.83 14.47 4.48
CA ALA A 235 28.19 13.99 4.26
C ALA A 235 28.35 12.48 4.55
N ALA A 236 27.81 11.97 5.66
CA ALA A 236 27.89 10.55 6.00
C ALA A 236 27.12 9.66 5.01
N MET A 237 25.92 10.08 4.64
CA MET A 237 25.09 9.37 3.65
C MET A 237 25.71 9.43 2.23
N ALA A 238 26.37 10.54 1.89
CA ALA A 238 27.01 10.73 0.59
C ALA A 238 28.25 9.83 0.46
N ARG A 239 29.07 9.72 1.52
CA ARG A 239 30.18 8.76 1.60
C ARG A 239 29.69 7.31 1.44
N ARG A 240 28.59 6.94 2.08
CA ARG A 240 28.03 5.58 2.01
C ARG A 240 27.58 5.19 0.60
N THR A 241 27.16 6.15 -0.20
CA THR A 241 26.66 5.94 -1.56
C THR A 241 27.68 6.29 -2.64
N PHE A 242 28.92 6.64 -2.27
CA PHE A 242 29.96 7.13 -3.19
C PHE A 242 29.48 8.31 -4.06
N ARG A 243 28.66 9.21 -3.50
CA ARG A 243 28.12 10.40 -4.18
C ARG A 243 28.66 11.70 -3.56
N SER A 244 28.60 12.78 -4.33
CA SER A 244 28.72 14.12 -3.76
C SER A 244 27.47 14.50 -2.97
N GLU A 245 27.60 15.35 -1.96
CA GLU A 245 26.48 15.82 -1.13
C GLU A 245 25.37 16.50 -1.95
N ARG A 246 25.76 17.22 -3.01
CA ARG A 246 24.82 17.86 -3.95
C ARG A 246 24.00 16.84 -4.73
N SER A 247 24.67 15.82 -5.28
CA SER A 247 24.01 14.75 -6.04
C SER A 247 23.07 13.95 -5.15
N LEU A 248 23.52 13.61 -3.94
CA LEU A 248 22.69 12.93 -2.94
C LEU A 248 21.47 13.77 -2.60
N THR A 249 21.64 15.05 -2.25
CA THR A 249 20.51 15.91 -1.81
C THR A 249 19.44 16.02 -2.90
N ARG A 250 19.85 16.17 -4.17
CA ARG A 250 18.93 16.19 -5.30
C ARG A 250 18.16 14.87 -5.41
N ARG A 251 18.89 13.74 -5.46
CA ARG A 251 18.27 12.40 -5.58
C ARG A 251 17.36 12.07 -4.40
N PHE A 252 17.73 12.49 -3.20
CA PHE A 252 16.94 12.30 -1.99
C PHE A 252 15.63 13.10 -2.05
N ARG A 253 15.66 14.34 -2.55
CA ARG A 253 14.45 15.15 -2.78
C ARG A 253 13.56 14.56 -3.86
N GLU A 254 14.14 14.08 -4.95
CA GLU A 254 13.40 13.38 -6.03
C GLU A 254 12.68 12.13 -5.49
N ALA A 255 13.33 11.37 -4.61
CA ALA A 255 12.78 10.13 -4.05
C ALA A 255 11.79 10.35 -2.90
N THR A 256 12.06 11.30 -1.99
CA THR A 256 11.31 11.46 -0.73
C THR A 256 10.42 12.71 -0.67
N GLY A 257 10.51 13.60 -1.67
CA GLY A 257 9.82 14.88 -1.69
C GLY A 257 10.35 15.90 -0.65
N THR A 258 11.41 15.59 0.09
CA THR A 258 11.95 16.46 1.14
C THR A 258 13.48 16.39 1.24
N THR A 259 14.05 17.22 2.12
CA THR A 259 15.50 17.24 2.35
C THR A 259 15.94 16.05 3.22
N PRO A 260 17.19 15.55 3.08
CA PRO A 260 17.69 14.47 3.92
C PRO A 260 17.56 14.77 5.42
N TYR A 261 17.88 16.00 5.84
CA TYR A 261 17.75 16.41 7.24
C TYR A 261 16.30 16.35 7.75
N ALA A 262 15.36 16.92 6.99
CA ALA A 262 13.95 16.95 7.38
C ALA A 262 13.33 15.55 7.43
N TRP A 263 13.77 14.65 6.54
CA TRP A 263 13.36 13.25 6.50
C TRP A 263 13.90 12.48 7.71
N VAL A 264 15.21 12.56 7.98
CA VAL A 264 15.83 11.88 9.13
C VAL A 264 15.17 12.33 10.43
N LEU A 265 14.91 13.63 10.56
CA LEU A 265 14.21 14.16 11.72
C LEU A 265 12.80 13.59 11.87
N ASP A 266 12.04 13.40 10.77
CA ASP A 266 10.73 12.75 10.83
C ASP A 266 10.82 11.33 11.36
N GLN A 267 11.76 10.54 10.82
CA GLN A 267 11.96 9.15 11.21
C GLN A 267 12.37 9.04 12.69
N ARG A 268 13.23 9.95 13.17
CA ARG A 268 13.62 10.02 14.58
C ARG A 268 12.45 10.34 15.50
N ILE A 269 11.54 11.24 15.10
CA ILE A 269 10.34 11.56 15.88
C ILE A 269 9.36 10.37 15.90
N ARG A 270 9.14 9.70 14.76
CA ARG A 270 8.31 8.48 14.71
C ARG A 270 8.86 7.38 15.60
N ARG A 271 10.18 7.13 15.57
CA ARG A 271 10.83 6.17 16.45
C ARG A 271 10.69 6.58 17.92
N ALA A 272 10.76 7.88 18.23
CA ALA A 272 10.54 8.37 19.58
C ALA A 272 9.09 8.11 20.05
N GLN A 273 8.07 8.32 19.22
CA GLN A 273 6.67 7.97 19.54
C GLN A 273 6.53 6.50 19.93
N HIS A 274 7.07 5.62 19.10
CA HIS A 274 7.00 4.19 19.33
C HIS A 274 7.75 3.76 20.61
N LEU A 275 8.92 4.34 20.89
CA LEU A 275 9.61 4.10 22.16
C LEU A 275 8.84 4.64 23.38
N LEU A 276 8.09 5.73 23.24
CA LEU A 276 7.22 6.24 24.31
C LEU A 276 6.04 5.31 24.59
N GLU A 277 5.59 4.54 23.60
CA GLU A 277 4.46 3.61 23.67
C GLU A 277 4.89 2.25 24.23
N GLU A 278 5.98 1.68 23.71
CA GLU A 278 6.42 0.31 24.03
C GLU A 278 7.31 0.23 25.28
N ARG A 279 8.02 1.32 25.60
CA ARG A 279 9.08 1.32 26.61
C ARG A 279 8.84 2.40 27.67
N PRO A 280 7.83 2.22 28.54
CA PRO A 280 7.50 3.18 29.59
C PRO A 280 8.63 3.36 30.61
N ASP A 281 9.55 2.38 30.70
CA ASP A 281 10.75 2.38 31.52
C ASP A 281 11.82 3.37 31.05
N LEU A 282 11.82 3.77 29.78
CA LEU A 282 12.82 4.70 29.25
C LEU A 282 12.49 6.15 29.62
N THR A 283 13.48 6.87 30.13
CA THR A 283 13.42 8.33 30.30
C THR A 283 13.44 9.05 28.96
N ILE A 284 12.99 10.31 28.91
CA ILE A 284 13.04 11.13 27.69
C ILE A 284 14.48 11.30 27.20
N ASP A 285 15.45 11.41 28.11
CA ASP A 285 16.88 11.49 27.75
C ASP A 285 17.42 10.18 27.17
N GLN A 286 16.97 9.02 27.68
CA GLN A 286 17.29 7.73 27.07
C GLN A 286 16.68 7.62 25.67
N ILE A 287 15.41 7.97 25.48
CA ILE A 287 14.77 7.95 24.16
C ILE A 287 15.49 8.88 23.19
N THR A 288 15.85 10.08 23.62
CA THR A 288 16.63 11.05 22.83
C THR A 288 17.92 10.41 22.27
N ARG A 289 18.67 9.69 23.12
CA ARG A 289 19.88 8.97 22.70
C ARG A 289 19.57 7.82 21.74
N HIS A 290 18.52 7.05 21.98
CA HIS A 290 18.11 5.94 21.11
C HIS A 290 17.71 6.39 19.70
N VAL A 291 17.20 7.62 19.56
CA VAL A 291 16.84 8.18 18.25
C VAL A 291 17.91 9.10 17.67
N GLY A 292 19.07 9.24 18.32
CA GLY A 292 20.22 9.98 17.80
C GLY A 292 20.07 11.52 17.81
N LEU A 293 19.15 12.07 18.62
CA LEU A 293 19.01 13.52 18.77
C LEU A 293 20.02 14.07 19.79
N LYS A 294 20.46 15.32 19.57
CA LYS A 294 21.55 15.92 20.36
C LYS A 294 21.17 16.21 21.82
N SER A 295 19.90 16.49 22.10
CA SER A 295 19.42 16.76 23.46
C SER A 295 17.91 16.55 23.57
N ALA A 296 17.42 16.34 24.79
CA ALA A 296 15.99 16.26 25.03
C ALA A 296 15.26 17.57 24.74
N GLY A 297 15.95 18.72 24.77
CA GLY A 297 15.40 19.99 24.28
C GLY A 297 15.02 19.91 22.80
N VAL A 298 15.94 19.42 21.96
CA VAL A 298 15.71 19.23 20.52
C VAL A 298 14.59 18.21 20.27
N LEU A 299 14.54 17.12 21.04
CA LEU A 299 13.43 16.16 20.96
C LEU A 299 12.10 16.84 21.30
N ARG A 300 11.99 17.56 22.42
CA ARG A 300 10.74 18.21 22.84
C ARG A 300 10.24 19.21 21.79
N GLU A 301 11.13 20.05 21.26
CA GLU A 301 10.78 21.06 20.26
C GLU A 301 10.22 20.43 18.99
N HIS A 302 10.96 19.49 18.39
CA HIS A 302 10.55 18.87 17.13
C HIS A 302 9.36 17.92 17.31
N PHE A 303 9.26 17.24 18.45
CA PHE A 303 8.12 16.39 18.76
C PHE A 303 6.86 17.24 18.93
N ALA A 304 6.92 18.36 19.66
CA ALA A 304 5.78 19.27 19.80
C ALA A 304 5.32 19.84 18.45
N ARG A 305 6.27 20.26 17.60
CA ARG A 305 5.96 20.78 16.27
C ARG A 305 5.29 19.76 15.35
N ARG A 306 5.67 18.48 15.43
CA ARG A 306 5.15 17.42 14.52
C ARG A 306 3.96 16.65 15.07
N VAL A 307 3.88 16.46 16.38
CA VAL A 307 2.88 15.61 17.05
C VAL A 307 1.82 16.44 17.79
N GLY A 308 2.07 17.74 18.00
CA GLY A 308 1.13 18.67 18.64
C GLY A 308 1.14 18.64 20.18
N CYS A 309 2.03 17.87 20.80
CA CYS A 309 2.20 17.85 22.26
C CYS A 309 3.64 17.47 22.65
N THR A 310 4.00 17.58 23.94
CA THR A 310 5.34 17.19 24.40
C THR A 310 5.45 15.65 24.52
N PRO A 311 6.67 15.07 24.42
CA PRO A 311 6.90 13.64 24.64
C PRO A 311 6.31 13.09 25.95
N SER A 312 6.44 13.86 27.04
CA SER A 312 5.88 13.47 28.34
C SER A 312 4.35 13.47 28.34
N ALA A 313 3.73 14.50 27.75
CA ALA A 313 2.27 14.57 27.62
C ALA A 313 1.73 13.44 26.72
N TYR A 314 2.44 13.13 25.64
CA TYR A 314 2.13 12.01 24.76
C TYR A 314 2.11 10.68 25.52
N ARG A 315 3.14 10.41 26.33
CA ARG A 315 3.24 9.19 27.15
C ARG A 315 2.10 9.07 28.15
N VAL A 316 1.76 10.14 28.86
CA VAL A 316 0.64 10.14 29.83
C VAL A 316 -0.68 9.85 29.14
N ARG A 317 -0.92 10.47 27.98
CA ARG A 317 -2.13 10.23 27.18
C ARG A 317 -2.22 8.76 26.75
N HIS A 318 -1.12 8.20 26.24
CA HIS A 318 -1.08 6.79 25.85
C HIS A 318 -1.32 5.84 27.03
N ALA A 319 -0.67 6.08 28.17
CA ALA A 319 -0.84 5.27 29.38
C ALA A 319 -2.28 5.31 29.95
N ASN A 320 -2.97 6.45 29.80
CA ASN A 320 -4.37 6.58 30.21
C ASN A 320 -5.32 5.85 29.24
N THR A 321 -5.02 5.85 27.94
CA THR A 321 -5.78 5.10 26.94
C THR A 321 -5.58 3.59 27.08
N SER A 322 -4.37 3.12 27.38
CA SER A 322 -4.11 1.68 27.57
C SER A 322 -4.68 1.13 28.89
N ARG A 323 -4.79 1.96 29.94
CA ARG A 323 -5.47 1.61 31.20
C ARG A 323 -7.00 1.61 31.09
N ARG A 324 -7.57 2.45 30.22
CA ARG A 324 -8.98 2.38 29.83
C ARG A 324 -9.12 1.35 28.70
N GLY A 325 -9.00 0.07 29.02
CA GLY A 325 -9.41 -1.01 28.10
C GLY A 325 -10.86 -0.77 27.60
N PRO A 326 -11.28 -1.40 26.49
CA PRO A 326 -12.55 -1.10 25.83
C PRO A 326 -13.68 -1.20 26.86
N SER A 327 -14.33 -0.07 27.14
CA SER A 327 -15.46 0.01 28.06
C SER A 327 -16.56 -0.91 27.54
N ALA A 328 -16.86 -1.97 28.29
CA ALA A 328 -18.04 -2.79 28.03
C ALA A 328 -19.28 -1.88 28.01
N PRO A 329 -20.20 -2.06 27.03
CA PRO A 329 -21.42 -1.28 27.01
C PRO A 329 -22.26 -1.57 28.26
N PRO A 330 -23.03 -0.59 28.75
CA PRO A 330 -23.86 -0.79 29.94
C PRO A 330 -24.90 -1.89 29.66
N SER A 331 -24.96 -2.87 30.56
CA SER A 331 -25.96 -3.93 30.54
C SER A 331 -27.35 -3.31 30.59
N ALA A 332 -28.15 -3.55 29.55
CA ALA A 332 -29.56 -3.20 29.53
C ALA A 332 -30.25 -3.91 30.71
N ARG A 333 -30.78 -3.11 31.64
CA ARG A 333 -31.68 -3.60 32.68
C ARG A 333 -32.93 -4.16 32.02
N GLU A 334 -33.25 -5.40 32.37
CA GLU A 334 -34.56 -6.01 32.21
C GLU A 334 -35.61 -5.03 32.71
N ARG A 335 -36.62 -4.78 31.86
CA ARG A 335 -37.90 -4.25 32.29
C ARG A 335 -38.91 -5.36 32.04
N ASP A 336 -39.61 -5.68 33.12
CA ASP A 336 -40.85 -6.46 33.19
C ASP A 336 -41.84 -6.06 32.10
#